data_AF-A0A0Q8P877-F1
#
_entry.id   AF-A0A0Q8P877-F1
#
_cell.length_a   1.000
_cell.length_b   1.000
_cell.length_c   1.000
_cell.angle_alpha   90.00
_cell.angle_beta   90.00
_cell.angle_gamma   90.00
#
_symmetry.space_group_name_H-M   'P 1'
#
loop_
_entity.id
_entity.type
_entity.pdbx_description
1 polymer ?
#
loop_
_entity_poly.entity_id
_entity_poly.type
_entity_poly.pdbx_seq_one_letter_code
_entity_poly.pdbx_strand_id
1 'polypeptide(L)'
;MAALLMAEPSLVPQAVPRLCYAIDLNSATLGDELIDLAAVLTDRPLLAGKVAEALRPDDDRTPPGEHLPAVVRRLTQDGGLATGLFAARLVALYGPGRQWPAQWRTALHALRRHPQADVRDRALNTWTAQE
;
A
#
# COMPACT_ATOMS: atom_id res chain seq x y z
N MET A 1 -13.74 1.85 -12.36
CA MET A 1 -14.61 0.68 -12.09
C MET A 1 -14.67 0.29 -10.61
N ALA A 2 -13.61 0.54 -9.82
CA ALA A 2 -13.57 0.28 -8.39
C ALA A 2 -14.57 1.11 -7.54
N ALA A 3 -14.77 2.39 -7.89
CA ALA A 3 -15.64 3.29 -7.12
C ALA A 3 -17.13 2.86 -7.09
N LEU A 4 -17.62 2.21 -8.15
CA LEU A 4 -19.03 1.82 -8.26
C LEU A 4 -19.39 0.65 -7.32
N LEU A 5 -18.43 -0.21 -6.98
CA LEU A 5 -18.64 -1.38 -6.10
C LEU A 5 -18.63 -1.00 -4.62
N MET A 6 -18.08 0.16 -4.27
CA MET A 6 -17.92 0.62 -2.89
C MET A 6 -19.10 1.45 -2.39
N ALA A 7 -20.01 1.84 -3.29
CA ALA A 7 -21.25 2.55 -2.94
C ALA A 7 -22.29 1.64 -2.28
N GLU A 8 -22.19 0.32 -2.43
CA GLU A 8 -23.11 -0.65 -1.85
C GLU A 8 -22.47 -1.33 -0.61
N PRO A 9 -22.83 -0.95 0.63
CA PRO A 9 -22.17 -1.43 1.85
C PRO A 9 -22.30 -2.94 2.10
N SER A 10 -23.28 -3.60 1.47
CA SER A 10 -23.49 -5.06 1.55
C SER A 10 -22.52 -5.88 0.69
N LEU A 11 -21.85 -5.25 -0.30
CA LEU A 11 -20.94 -5.93 -1.22
C LEU A 11 -19.47 -5.80 -0.83
N VAL A 12 -19.16 -4.96 0.17
CA VAL A 12 -17.80 -4.67 0.64
C VAL A 12 -16.95 -5.93 0.93
N PRO A 13 -17.44 -6.96 1.64
CA PRO A 13 -16.64 -8.17 1.90
C PRO A 13 -16.31 -8.97 0.62
N GLN A 14 -17.17 -8.90 -0.38
CA GLN A 14 -17.02 -9.61 -1.66
C GLN A 14 -16.26 -8.78 -2.71
N ALA A 15 -16.20 -7.45 -2.51
CA ALA A 15 -15.52 -6.52 -3.39
C ALA A 15 -14.02 -6.47 -3.11
N VAL A 16 -13.59 -6.56 -1.84
CA VAL A 16 -12.16 -6.45 -1.45
C VAL A 16 -11.25 -7.44 -2.21
N PRO A 17 -11.55 -8.75 -2.27
CA PRO A 17 -10.66 -9.68 -2.97
C PRO A 17 -10.60 -9.40 -4.48
N ARG A 18 -11.72 -8.97 -5.08
CA ARG A 18 -11.80 -8.65 -6.51
C ARG A 18 -11.10 -7.34 -6.85
N LEU A 19 -11.20 -6.34 -5.98
CA LEU A 19 -10.50 -5.06 -6.10
C LEU A 19 -8.99 -5.27 -6.00
N CYS A 20 -8.52 -6.10 -5.06
CA CYS A 20 -7.09 -6.34 -4.88
C CYS A 20 -6.50 -7.19 -6.00
N TYR A 21 -7.27 -8.11 -6.59
CA TYR A 21 -6.84 -8.90 -7.76
C TYR A 21 -6.83 -8.06 -9.06
N ALA A 22 -7.44 -6.88 -9.06
CA ALA A 22 -7.48 -5.99 -10.22
C ALA A 22 -6.35 -4.94 -10.21
N ILE A 23 -5.64 -4.78 -9.09
CA ILE A 23 -4.57 -3.79 -8.98
C ILE A 23 -3.28 -4.42 -9.50
N ASP A 24 -2.90 -4.06 -10.72
CA ASP A 24 -1.60 -4.38 -11.27
C ASP A 24 -0.52 -3.49 -10.65
N LEU A 25 0.33 -4.07 -9.80
CA LEU A 25 1.43 -3.36 -9.15
C LEU A 25 2.51 -2.86 -10.13
N ASN A 26 2.51 -3.35 -11.38
CA ASN A 26 3.39 -2.87 -12.43
C ASN A 26 2.74 -1.84 -13.36
N SER A 27 1.47 -1.48 -13.13
CA SER A 27 0.81 -0.44 -13.91
C SER A 27 1.42 0.94 -13.63
N ALA A 28 1.63 1.72 -14.69
CA ALA A 28 2.08 3.11 -14.59
C ALA A 28 1.06 4.01 -13.84
N THR A 29 -0.22 3.63 -13.83
CA THR A 29 -1.31 4.36 -13.16
C THR A 29 -1.53 3.95 -11.70
N LEU A 30 -0.74 3.00 -11.18
CA LEU A 30 -0.89 2.46 -9.83
C LEU A 30 -1.01 3.54 -8.74
N GLY A 31 -0.22 4.61 -8.85
CA GLY A 31 -0.23 5.69 -7.86
C GLY A 31 -1.56 6.42 -7.78
N ASP A 32 -2.20 6.69 -8.92
CA ASP A 32 -3.50 7.35 -8.96
C ASP A 32 -4.60 6.41 -8.49
N GLU A 33 -4.56 5.14 -8.91
CA GLU A 33 -5.52 4.13 -8.50
C GLU A 33 -5.52 3.90 -6.98
N LEU A 34 -4.35 3.87 -6.35
CA LEU A 34 -4.24 3.71 -4.89
C LEU A 34 -4.72 4.95 -4.13
N ILE A 35 -4.57 6.15 -4.69
CA ILE A 35 -5.07 7.39 -4.10
C ILE A 35 -6.59 7.44 -4.20
N ASP A 36 -7.15 7.14 -5.36
CA ASP A 36 -8.60 7.08 -5.55
C ASP A 36 -9.22 6.03 -4.62
N LEU A 37 -8.57 4.87 -4.49
CA LEU A 37 -9.00 3.82 -3.58
C LEU A 37 -8.91 4.27 -2.12
N ALA A 38 -7.83 4.96 -1.73
CA ALA A 38 -7.68 5.49 -0.38
C ALA A 38 -8.76 6.53 -0.05
N ALA A 39 -9.12 7.40 -0.99
CA ALA A 39 -10.19 8.39 -0.81
C ALA A 39 -11.54 7.73 -0.50
N VAL A 40 -11.86 6.62 -1.16
CA VAL A 40 -13.07 5.82 -0.90
C VAL A 40 -13.03 5.13 0.46
N LEU A 41 -11.83 4.83 0.96
CA LEU A 41 -11.61 4.09 2.21
C LEU A 41 -11.41 5.00 3.43
N THR A 42 -11.47 6.33 3.27
CA THR A 42 -11.22 7.32 4.33
C THR A 42 -11.98 7.03 5.62
N ASP A 43 -13.27 6.70 5.52
CA ASP A 43 -14.14 6.44 6.68
C ASP A 43 -14.22 4.94 7.06
N ARG A 44 -13.33 4.11 6.49
CA ARG A 44 -13.35 2.65 6.64
C ARG A 44 -11.96 2.12 7.03
N PRO A 45 -11.40 2.49 8.19
CA PRO A 45 -10.02 2.18 8.58
C PRO A 45 -9.71 0.67 8.61
N LEU A 46 -10.64 -0.15 9.13
CA LEU A 46 -10.48 -1.61 9.13
C LEU A 46 -10.47 -2.20 7.72
N LEU A 47 -11.22 -1.61 6.80
CA LEU A 47 -11.27 -2.05 5.41
C LEU A 47 -9.99 -1.64 4.67
N ALA A 48 -9.49 -0.43 4.92
CA ALA A 48 -8.21 0.05 4.41
C ALA A 48 -7.07 -0.90 4.79
N GLY A 49 -7.02 -1.34 6.05
CA GLY A 49 -6.06 -2.35 6.49
C GLY A 49 -6.18 -3.68 5.73
N LYS A 50 -7.41 -4.20 5.55
CA LYS A 50 -7.63 -5.44 4.80
C LYS A 50 -7.23 -5.34 3.33
N VAL A 51 -7.54 -4.21 2.69
CA VAL A 51 -7.15 -3.94 1.30
C VAL A 51 -5.64 -3.86 1.20
N ALA A 52 -4.97 -3.18 2.13
CA ALA A 52 -3.51 -3.13 2.17
C ALA A 52 -2.90 -4.53 2.25
N GLU A 53 -3.38 -5.41 3.13
CA GLU A 53 -2.86 -6.78 3.23
C GLU A 53 -3.07 -7.62 1.97
N ALA A 54 -4.17 -7.37 1.27
CA ALA A 54 -4.52 -8.09 0.06
C ALA A 54 -3.72 -7.62 -1.18
N LEU A 55 -3.02 -6.47 -1.12
CA LEU A 55 -2.04 -6.10 -2.13
C LEU A 55 -0.90 -7.12 -2.11
N ARG A 56 -0.67 -7.74 -3.27
CA ARG A 56 0.40 -8.70 -3.53
C ARG A 56 0.74 -8.66 -5.02
N PRO A 57 2.00 -8.93 -5.39
CA PRO A 57 2.34 -9.16 -6.79
C PRO A 57 1.67 -10.44 -7.30
N ASP A 58 1.50 -10.56 -8.61
CA ASP A 58 1.01 -11.77 -9.25
C ASP A 58 1.97 -12.96 -9.08
N ASP A 59 3.28 -12.68 -9.07
CA ASP A 59 4.36 -13.63 -8.79
C ASP A 59 5.41 -12.96 -7.90
N ASP A 60 5.80 -13.63 -6.81
CA ASP A 60 6.83 -13.20 -5.85
C ASP A 60 8.20 -12.93 -6.51
N ARG A 61 8.45 -13.50 -7.70
CA ARG A 61 9.66 -13.27 -8.49
C ARG A 61 9.61 -12.01 -9.35
N THR A 62 8.44 -11.39 -9.46
CA THR A 62 8.26 -10.21 -10.30
C THR A 62 9.04 -9.03 -9.72
N PRO A 63 9.98 -8.44 -10.48
CA PRO A 63 10.70 -7.27 -10.01
C PRO A 63 9.72 -6.10 -9.82
N PRO A 64 9.89 -5.26 -8.79
CA PRO A 64 9.12 -4.02 -8.69
C PRO A 64 9.37 -3.16 -9.93
N GLY A 65 8.29 -2.63 -10.51
CA GLY A 65 8.38 -1.62 -11.55
C GLY A 65 9.16 -0.39 -11.10
N GLU A 66 9.81 0.29 -12.06
CA GLU A 66 10.66 1.46 -11.80
C GLU A 66 9.90 2.65 -11.18
N HIS A 67 8.59 2.72 -11.41
CA HIS A 67 7.69 3.74 -10.85
C HIS A 67 7.37 3.53 -9.37
N LEU A 68 7.55 2.32 -8.86
CA LEU A 68 7.06 1.93 -7.53
C LEU A 68 7.64 2.77 -6.38
N PRO A 69 8.95 3.10 -6.34
CA PRO A 69 9.48 4.00 -5.32
C PRO A 69 8.84 5.39 -5.33
N ALA A 70 8.49 5.91 -6.52
CA ALA A 70 7.83 7.21 -6.64
C ALA A 70 6.38 7.14 -6.12
N VAL A 71 5.67 6.05 -6.41
CA VAL A 71 4.32 5.79 -5.88
C VAL A 71 4.33 5.73 -4.35
N VAL A 72 5.23 4.94 -3.76
CA VAL A 72 5.34 4.81 -2.30
C VAL A 72 5.63 6.15 -1.63
N ARG A 73 6.54 6.94 -2.21
CA ARG A 73 6.83 8.30 -1.70
C ARG A 73 5.59 9.18 -1.73
N ARG A 74 4.85 9.20 -2.84
CA ARG A 74 3.62 9.99 -2.99
C ARG A 74 2.57 9.59 -1.95
N LEU A 75 2.32 8.29 -1.78
CA LEU A 75 1.36 7.76 -0.79
C LEU A 75 1.78 8.08 0.64
N THR A 76 3.07 8.02 0.95
CA THR A 76 3.58 8.39 2.29
C THR A 76 3.42 9.88 2.58
N GLN A 77 3.54 10.74 1.55
CA GLN A 77 3.43 12.19 1.69
C GLN A 77 1.98 12.67 1.82
N ASP A 78 1.02 11.93 1.27
CA ASP A 78 -0.41 12.22 1.42
C ASP A 78 -0.85 12.25 2.90
N GLY A 79 -0.24 11.41 3.75
CA GLY A 79 -0.44 11.46 5.21
C GLY A 79 -1.75 10.80 5.70
N GLY A 80 -2.59 10.33 4.78
CA GLY A 80 -3.80 9.58 5.08
C GLY A 80 -3.52 8.19 5.67
N LEU A 81 -4.49 7.65 6.39
CA LEU A 81 -4.38 6.30 6.96
C LEU A 81 -4.28 5.23 5.86
N ALA A 82 -5.22 5.24 4.90
CA ALA A 82 -5.25 4.25 3.83
C ALA A 82 -4.01 4.34 2.92
N THR A 83 -3.63 5.55 2.49
CA THR A 83 -2.41 5.78 1.68
C THR A 83 -1.15 5.34 2.42
N GLY A 84 -1.03 5.66 3.72
CA GLY A 84 0.08 5.21 4.55
C GLY A 84 0.14 3.68 4.73
N LEU A 85 -1.00 3.01 4.90
CA LEU A 85 -1.07 1.54 5.00
C LEU A 85 -0.68 0.86 3.68
N PHE A 86 -1.11 1.40 2.53
CA PHE A 86 -0.69 0.91 1.21
C PHE A 86 0.81 1.08 1.00
N ALA A 87 1.35 2.25 1.32
CA ALA A 87 2.79 2.50 1.24
C ALA A 87 3.58 1.52 2.12
N ALA A 88 3.16 1.31 3.37
CA ALA A 88 3.81 0.37 4.29
C ALA A 88 3.80 -1.07 3.77
N ARG A 89 2.67 -1.51 3.18
CA ARG A 89 2.60 -2.84 2.56
C ARG A 89 3.59 -2.97 1.41
N LEU A 90 3.64 -2.01 0.49
CA LEU A 90 4.54 -2.05 -0.67
C LEU A 90 6.01 -2.09 -0.23
N VAL A 91 6.38 -1.31 0.79
CA VAL A 91 7.74 -1.36 1.37
C VAL A 91 8.05 -2.75 1.95
N ALA A 92 7.10 -3.36 2.67
CA ALA A 92 7.29 -4.69 3.24
C ALA A 92 7.41 -5.80 2.18
N LEU A 93 6.70 -5.69 1.05
CA LEU A 93 6.78 -6.65 -0.06
C LEU A 93 8.14 -6.60 -0.78
N TYR A 94 8.63 -5.38 -1.09
CA TYR A 94 9.78 -5.21 -1.99
C TYR A 94 11.11 -4.87 -1.28
N GLY A 95 11.08 -4.55 0.02
CA GLY A 95 12.27 -4.25 0.82
C GLY A 95 13.20 -5.47 1.05
N PRO A 96 12.69 -6.59 1.60
CA PRO A 96 13.52 -7.75 1.97
C PRO A 96 14.20 -8.43 0.80
N GLY A 97 13.52 -8.58 -0.35
CA GLY A 97 14.01 -9.34 -1.51
C GLY A 97 15.21 -8.71 -2.24
N ARG A 98 15.60 -7.48 -1.92
CA ARG A 98 16.68 -6.74 -2.62
C ARG A 98 17.74 -6.13 -1.72
N GLN A 99 17.96 -6.67 -0.51
CA GLN A 99 18.93 -6.11 0.46
C GLN A 99 18.65 -4.65 0.84
N TRP A 100 17.38 -4.24 0.82
CA TRP A 100 16.93 -2.91 1.24
C TRP A 100 17.59 -1.73 0.51
N PRO A 101 17.37 -1.51 -0.79
CA PRO A 101 17.94 -0.36 -1.49
C PRO A 101 17.63 0.98 -0.79
N ALA A 102 18.50 1.98 -0.92
CA ALA A 102 18.43 3.23 -0.13
C ALA A 102 17.07 3.94 -0.20
N GLN A 103 16.40 3.90 -1.36
CA GLN A 103 15.05 4.45 -1.52
C GLN A 103 14.00 3.77 -0.60
N TRP A 104 14.10 2.46 -0.40
CA TRP A 104 13.18 1.67 0.43
C TRP A 104 13.45 1.90 1.91
N ARG A 105 14.71 2.03 2.32
CA ARG A 105 15.08 2.45 3.69
C ARG A 105 14.56 3.85 3.98
N THR A 106 14.72 4.78 3.04
CA THR A 106 14.23 6.16 3.18
C THR A 106 12.71 6.20 3.34
N ALA A 107 11.99 5.44 2.50
CA ALA A 107 10.54 5.32 2.61
C ALA A 107 10.11 4.71 3.96
N LEU A 108 10.77 3.66 4.42
CA LEU A 108 10.50 3.05 5.72
C LEU A 108 10.70 4.04 6.87
N HIS A 109 11.79 4.82 6.84
CA HIS A 109 12.03 5.86 7.85
C HIS A 109 10.97 6.95 7.86
N ALA A 110 10.46 7.35 6.68
CA ALA A 110 9.36 8.29 6.58
C ALA A 110 8.07 7.70 7.18
N LEU A 111 7.75 6.44 6.88
CA LEU A 111 6.58 5.74 7.43
C LEU A 111 6.65 5.54 8.95
N ARG A 112 7.83 5.28 9.51
CA ARG A 112 8.03 5.21 10.97
C ARG A 112 7.77 6.55 11.68
N ARG A 113 7.76 7.68 10.94
CA ARG A 113 7.43 9.03 11.43
C ARG A 113 6.07 9.54 10.93
N HIS A 114 5.25 8.66 10.36
CA HIS A 114 3.96 9.03 9.78
C HIS A 114 3.00 9.63 10.82
N PRO A 115 2.12 10.59 10.46
CA PRO A 115 1.17 11.19 11.41
C PRO A 115 0.20 10.17 12.03
N GLN A 116 -0.22 9.17 11.25
CA GLN A 116 -1.13 8.11 11.71
C GLN A 116 -0.40 7.04 12.53
N ALA A 117 -0.92 6.73 13.72
CA ALA A 117 -0.31 5.77 14.65
C ALA A 117 -0.23 4.36 14.07
N ASP A 118 -1.33 3.86 13.51
CA ASP A 118 -1.39 2.51 12.94
C ASP A 118 -0.39 2.31 11.80
N VAL A 119 -0.10 3.37 11.02
CA VAL A 119 0.91 3.33 9.95
C VAL A 119 2.31 3.23 10.53
N ARG A 120 2.60 3.98 11.61
CA ARG A 120 3.89 3.87 12.31
C ARG A 120 4.09 2.48 12.87
N ASP A 121 3.08 1.93 13.56
CA ASP A 121 3.15 0.60 14.17
C ASP A 121 3.37 -0.48 13.11
N ARG A 122 2.70 -0.37 11.95
CA ARG A 122 2.93 -1.23 10.80
C ARG A 122 4.38 -1.14 10.28
N ALA A 123 4.90 0.07 10.14
CA ALA A 123 6.26 0.31 9.67
C ALA A 123 7.35 -0.12 10.68
N LEU A 124 7.05 -0.07 11.98
CA LEU A 124 7.94 -0.57 13.04
C LEU A 124 7.98 -2.10 13.06
N ASN A 125 6.87 -2.77 12.75
CA ASN A 125 6.81 -4.22 12.61
C ASN A 125 7.45 -4.76 11.31
N THR A 126 7.87 -3.88 10.39
CA THR A 126 8.60 -4.28 9.20
C THR A 126 10.09 -4.36 9.52
N TRP A 127 10.60 -5.58 9.58
CA TRP A 127 12.02 -5.85 9.83
C TRP A 127 12.85 -5.67 8.58
N THR A 128 13.93 -4.91 8.73
CA THR A 128 14.96 -4.85 7.69
C THR A 128 15.96 -5.99 7.90
N ALA A 129 16.63 -6.47 6.85
CA ALA A 129 17.61 -7.56 6.96
C ALA A 129 18.89 -7.19 7.76
N GLN A 130 18.87 -6.05 8.44
CA GLN A 130 19.99 -5.43 9.13
C GLN A 130 19.55 -4.95 10.54
N GLU A 131 18.73 -5.77 11.20
CA GLU A 131 18.38 -5.68 12.63
C GLU A 131 18.84 -6.96 13.34
#